data_AF-A0A3N5I9R4-F1
#
_entry.id   AF-A0A3N5I9R4-F1
#
_cell.length_a   1.000
_cell.length_b   1.000
_cell.length_c   1.000
_cell.angle_alpha   90.00
_cell.angle_beta   90.00
_cell.angle_gamma   90.00
#
_symmetry.space_group_name_H-M   'P 1'
#
loop_
_entity.id
_entity.type
_entity.pdbx_description
1 polymer ?
#
loop_
_entity_poly.entity_id
_entity_poly.type
_entity_poly.pdbx_seq_one_letter_code
_entity_poly.pdbx_strand_id
1 'polypeptide(L)' 'MPGKLEQSKQQIGARVDQDLVTEIRVLAARQRRRFNQLIEEALQDLLKKYREKKGLLPKGK' A
#
# COMPACT_ATOMS: atom_id res chain seq x y z
N MET A 1 3.72 -29.96 6.07
CA MET A 1 3.89 -28.56 6.53
C MET A 1 4.25 -27.68 5.34
N PRO A 2 3.35 -26.78 4.93
CA PRO A 2 3.73 -25.45 4.44
C PRO A 2 2.76 -24.38 5.02
N GLY A 3 3.08 -23.10 5.17
CA GLY A 3 4.25 -22.32 4.83
C GLY A 3 4.27 -21.06 5.70
N LYS A 4 5.48 -20.67 6.08
CA LYS A 4 5.77 -19.45 6.84
C LYS A 4 5.20 -18.22 6.12
N LEU A 5 4.61 -17.31 6.91
CA LEU A 5 4.40 -15.88 6.67
C LEU A 5 3.15 -15.46 5.85
N GLU A 6 1.95 -15.95 6.19
CA GLU A 6 0.80 -15.03 6.23
C GLU A 6 0.96 -14.10 7.45
N GLN A 7 1.91 -13.17 7.38
CA GLN A 7 2.04 -12.14 8.41
C GLN A 7 0.80 -11.25 8.34
N SER A 8 -0.16 -11.53 9.24
CA SER A 8 -1.09 -10.59 9.87
C SER A 8 -1.44 -9.37 9.01
N LYS A 9 -2.18 -9.57 7.91
CA LYS A 9 -2.80 -8.44 7.21
C LYS A 9 -3.83 -7.80 8.15
N GLN A 10 -3.66 -6.53 8.46
CA GLN A 10 -4.62 -5.79 9.27
C GLN A 10 -5.66 -5.14 8.36
N GLN A 11 -6.94 -5.34 8.66
CA GLN A 11 -8.00 -4.58 8.02
C GLN A 11 -7.97 -3.14 8.53
N ILE A 12 -7.94 -2.19 7.61
CA ILE A 12 -8.01 -0.76 7.92
C ILE A 12 -9.29 -0.17 7.35
N GLY A 13 -9.90 0.75 8.10
CA GLY A 13 -10.97 1.61 7.62
C GLY A 13 -10.45 3.02 7.44
N ALA A 14 -10.67 3.62 6.28
CA ALA A 14 -10.31 5.00 6.00
C ALA A 14 -11.36 5.63 5.08
N ARG A 15 -11.64 6.93 5.27
CA ARG A 15 -12.39 7.72 4.29
C ARG A 15 -11.40 8.28 3.28
N VAL A 16 -11.60 7.94 2.02
CA VAL A 16 -10.76 8.36 0.89
C VAL A 16 -11.66 8.97 -0.16
N ASP A 17 -11.12 9.90 -0.92
CA ASP A 17 -11.79 10.51 -2.06
C ASP A 17 -12.30 9.45 -3.05
N GLN A 18 -13.53 9.63 -3.54
CA GLN A 18 -14.22 8.66 -4.37
C GLN A 18 -13.60 8.51 -5.76
N ASP A 19 -13.16 9.62 -6.36
CA ASP A 19 -12.55 9.61 -7.69
C ASP A 19 -11.20 8.92 -7.63
N LEU A 20 -10.40 9.19 -6.59
CA LEU A 20 -9.13 8.50 -6.35
C LEU A 20 -9.31 6.97 -6.23
N VAL A 21 -10.32 6.51 -5.48
CA VAL A 21 -10.63 5.07 -5.36
C VAL A 21 -11.02 4.48 -6.72
N THR A 22 -11.78 5.23 -7.51
CA THR A 22 -12.24 4.80 -8.84
C THR A 22 -11.07 4.67 -9.81
N GLU A 23 -10.17 5.65 -9.85
CA GLU A 23 -8.97 5.62 -10.69
C GLU A 23 -8.05 4.44 -10.35
N ILE A 24 -7.81 4.17 -9.05
CA ILE A 24 -6.98 3.04 -8.63
C ILE A 24 -7.65 1.70 -9.01
N ARG A 25 -8.98 1.59 -8.93
CA ARG A 25 -9.69 0.37 -9.39
C ARG A 25 -9.53 0.15 -10.89
N VAL A 26 -9.64 1.21 -11.69
CA VAL A 26 -9.40 1.14 -13.14
C VAL A 26 -7.96 0.73 -13.43
N LEU A 27 -6.99 1.31 -12.72
CA LEU A 27 -5.58 0.96 -12.84
C LEU A 27 -5.31 -0.51 -12.51
N ALA A 28 -5.90 -1.01 -11.41
CA ALA A 28 -5.80 -2.41 -11.00
C ALA A 28 -6.35 -3.34 -12.08
N ALA A 29 -7.50 -3.02 -12.66
CA ALA A 29 -8.11 -3.78 -13.75
C ALA A 29 -7.20 -3.81 -14.99
N ARG A 30 -6.67 -2.66 -15.40
CA ARG A 30 -5.76 -2.54 -16.56
C ARG A 30 -4.48 -3.35 -16.38
N GLN A 31 -3.93 -3.40 -15.16
CA GLN A 31 -2.70 -4.14 -14.87
C GLN A 31 -2.94 -5.61 -14.47
N ARG A 32 -4.20 -6.08 -14.38
CA ARG A 32 -4.55 -7.39 -13.82
C ARG A 32 -4.00 -7.62 -12.40
N ARG A 33 -3.97 -6.56 -11.59
CA ARG A 33 -3.47 -6.58 -10.20
C ARG A 33 -4.64 -6.45 -9.22
N ARG A 34 -4.45 -6.89 -7.97
CA ARG A 34 -5.46 -6.70 -6.92
C ARG A 34 -5.40 -5.26 -6.40
N PHE A 35 -6.56 -4.65 -6.18
CA PHE A 35 -6.65 -3.29 -5.60
C PHE A 35 -5.78 -3.13 -4.34
N ASN A 36 -5.85 -4.08 -3.42
CA ASN A 36 -5.07 -4.05 -2.18
C ASN A 36 -3.54 -4.03 -2.44
N GLN A 37 -3.05 -4.66 -3.52
CA GLN A 37 -1.61 -4.61 -3.84
C GLN A 37 -1.18 -3.19 -4.23
N LEU A 38 -2.02 -2.44 -4.95
CA LEU A 38 -1.74 -1.04 -5.28
C LEU A 38 -1.83 -0.13 -4.05
N ILE A 39 -2.75 -0.41 -3.13
CA ILE A 39 -2.83 0.32 -1.86
C ILE A 39 -1.58 0.05 -1.01
N GLU A 40 -1.14 -1.21 -0.90
CA GLU A 40 0.09 -1.56 -0.19
C GLU A 40 1.32 -0.88 -0.81
N GLU A 41 1.43 -0.84 -2.14
CA GLU A 41 2.47 -0.13 -2.88
C GLU A 41 2.46 1.37 -2.59
N ALA A 42 1.30 2.02 -2.69
CA ALA A 42 1.15 3.45 -2.41
C ALA A 42 1.56 3.82 -0.97
N LEU A 43 1.21 2.97 0.01
CA LEU A 43 1.63 3.16 1.41
C LEU A 43 3.14 3.03 1.57
N GLN A 44 3.77 2.05 0.91
CA GLN A 44 5.22 1.86 0.95
C GLN A 44 5.96 3.04 0.31
N ASP A 45 5.50 3.51 -0.84
CA ASP A 45 6.07 4.66 -1.53
C ASP A 45 5.98 5.94 -0.71
N LEU A 46 4.84 6.14 -0.02
CA LEU A 46 4.68 7.25 0.92
C LEU A 46 5.71 7.18 2.05
N LEU A 47 5.87 6.01 2.69
CA LEU A 47 6.84 5.83 3.76
C LEU A 47 8.28 6.04 3.27
N LYS A 48 8.62 5.53 2.08
CA LYS A 48 9.92 5.73 1.45
C LYS A 48 10.22 7.23 1.27
N LYS A 49 9.26 7.98 0.69
CA LYS A 49 9.37 9.43 0.52
C LYS A 49 9.66 10.15 1.84
N TYR A 50 9.05 9.73 2.95
CA TYR A 50 9.29 10.37 4.26
C TYR A 50 10.57 9.92 4.96
N ARG A 51 11.04 8.69 4.72
CA ARG A 51 12.37 8.23 5.16
C ARG A 51 13.48 9.03 4.48
N GLU A 52 13.36 9.24 3.18
CA GLU A 52 14.37 9.93 2.37
C GLU A 52 14.35 11.44 2.57
N LYS A 53 13.16 12.05 2.62
CA LYS A 53 13.02 13.52 2.58
C LYS A 53 13.14 14.20 3.95
N LYS A 54 12.78 13.53 5.04
CA LYS A 54 12.62 14.21 6.34
C LYS A 54 13.28 13.51 7.53
N GLY A 55 13.87 12.32 7.36
CA GLY A 55 14.41 11.54 8.48
C GLY A 55 13.38 11.26 9.59
N LEU A 56 12.08 11.46 9.31
CA LEU A 56 10.98 11.33 10.28
C LEU A 56 10.68 9.87 10.63
N LEU A 57 11.25 8.95 9.86
CA LEU A 57 11.17 7.52 10.10
C LEU A 57 12.59 7.01 10.25
N PRO A 58 12.85 6.11 11.22
CA PRO A 58 14.15 5.48 11.33
C PRO A 58 14.49 4.79 10.01
N LYS A 59 15.74 4.95 9.58
CA LYS A 59 16.28 4.11 8.50
C LYS A 59 16.16 2.66 9.01
N GLY A 60 15.44 1.82 8.28
CA GLY A 60 15.23 0.43 8.67
C GLY A 60 16.56 -0.25 8.97
N LYS A 61 16.57 -1.17 9.93
CA LYS A 61 17.71 -2.08 10.14
C LYS A 61 18.04 -2.83 8.86
#